data_AF-A0A531HQ79-F1
#
_entry.id   AF-A0A531HQ79-F1
#
_cell.length_a   1.000
_cell.length_b   1.000
_cell.length_c   1.000
_cell.angle_alpha   90.00
_cell.angle_beta   90.00
_cell.angle_gamma   90.00
#
_symmetry.space_group_name_H-M   'P 1'
#
loop_
_entity.id
_entity.type
_entity.pdbx_description
1 polymer ?
#
loop_
_entity_poly.entity_id
_entity_poly.type
_entity_poly.pdbx_seq_one_letter_code
_entity_poly.pdbx_strand_id
1 'polypeptide(L)' 'MPSGYTFVIADDHPLFRGALREALAGIGNVAGIHEAGDFESAKALVVANEDV' A
#
# COMPACT_ATOMS: atom_id res chain seq x y z
N MET A 1 -6.39 19.17 -6.77
CA MET A 1 -7.29 18.31 -5.95
C MET A 1 -6.41 17.68 -4.89
N PRO A 2 -6.73 17.72 -3.59
CA PRO A 2 -5.82 17.12 -2.61
C PRO A 2 -5.76 15.63 -2.93
N SER A 3 -4.59 15.19 -3.39
CA SER A 3 -4.28 13.79 -3.65
C SER A 3 -4.41 13.07 -2.32
N GLY A 4 -5.35 12.11 -2.23
CA GLY A 4 -5.38 11.22 -1.08
C GLY A 4 -4.02 10.50 -0.94
N TYR A 5 -3.73 10.00 0.25
CA TYR A 5 -2.50 9.26 0.49
C TYR A 5 -2.52 7.92 -0.24
N THR A 6 -1.44 7.62 -0.95
CA THR A 6 -1.21 6.29 -1.53
C THR A 6 -0.25 5.53 -0.63
N PHE A 7 -0.56 4.28 -0.32
CA PHE A 7 0.26 3.42 0.53
C PHE A 7 0.68 2.16 -0.22
N VAL A 8 1.90 1.69 0.04
CA VAL A 8 2.36 0.35 -0.33
C VAL A 8 2.59 -0.47 0.94
N ILE A 9 1.96 -1.64 1.01
CA ILE A 9 2.15 -2.64 2.06
C ILE A 9 3.02 -3.76 1.48
N ALA A 10 4.30 -3.77 1.82
CA ALA A 10 5.24 -4.82 1.44
C ALA A 10 5.50 -5.76 2.62
N ASP A 11 4.65 -6.76 2.78
CA ASP A 11 4.70 -7.74 3.88
C ASP A 11 4.37 -9.12 3.29
N ASP A 12 5.08 -10.18 3.66
CA ASP A 12 4.90 -11.54 3.13
C ASP A 12 3.72 -12.28 3.78
N HIS A 13 3.28 -11.87 4.97
CA HIS A 13 2.23 -12.52 5.73
C HIS A 13 0.83 -11.99 5.38
N PRO A 14 -0.09 -12.86 4.93
CA PRO A 14 -1.47 -12.46 4.60
C PRO A 14 -2.23 -11.80 5.76
N LEU A 15 -1.94 -12.24 7.00
CA LEU A 15 -2.60 -11.72 8.20
C LEU A 15 -2.17 -10.27 8.50
N PHE A 16 -0.88 -9.96 8.35
CA PHE A 16 -0.34 -8.63 8.59
C PHE A 16 -0.75 -7.65 7.49
N ARG A 17 -0.73 -8.08 6.22
CA ARG A 17 -1.29 -7.28 5.11
C ARG A 17 -2.75 -6.91 5.36
N GLY A 18 -3.57 -7.88 5.74
CA GLY A 18 -4.99 -7.65 6.06
C GLY A 18 -5.18 -6.64 7.19
N ALA A 19 -4.41 -6.79 8.28
CA ALA A 19 -4.48 -5.88 9.42
C ALA A 19 -4.06 -4.44 9.07
N LEU A 20 -2.98 -4.27 8.31
CA LEU A 20 -2.48 -2.97 7.87
C LEU A 20 -3.46 -2.29 6.91
N ARG A 21 -4.03 -3.03 5.96
CA ARG A 21 -5.04 -2.51 5.05
C ARG A 21 -6.27 -1.98 5.79
N GLU A 22 -6.79 -2.74 6.75
CA GLU A 22 -7.93 -2.31 7.57
C GLU A 22 -7.60 -1.10 8.45
N ALA A 23 -6.40 -1.07 9.04
CA ALA A 23 -5.94 0.08 9.82
C ALA A 23 -5.86 1.34 8.96
N LEU A 24 -5.29 1.25 7.75
CA LEU A 24 -5.16 2.36 6.80
C LEU A 24 -6.52 2.83 6.27
N ALA A 25 -7.44 1.90 6.01
CA ALA A 25 -8.80 2.24 5.58
C ALA A 25 -9.54 3.13 6.60
N GLY A 26 -9.21 3.01 7.89
CA GLY A 26 -9.77 3.83 8.97
C GLY A 26 -9.22 5.26 9.09
N ILE A 27 -8.12 5.60 8.39
CA ILE A 27 -7.44 6.90 8.55
C ILE A 27 -8.12 8.01 7.73
N GLY A 28 -8.91 7.63 6.71
CA GLY A 28 -9.55 8.57 5.78
C GLY A 28 -8.57 9.23 4.81
N ASN A 29 -9.07 9.78 3.71
CA ASN A 29 -8.26 10.42 2.67
C ASN A 29 -7.19 9.48 2.04
N VAL A 30 -7.48 8.18 1.95
CA VAL A 30 -6.63 7.20 1.26
C VAL A 30 -7.03 7.14 -0.21
N ALA A 31 -6.11 7.47 -1.12
CA ALA A 31 -6.32 7.38 -2.57
C ALA A 31 -6.14 5.95 -3.09
N GLY A 32 -5.20 5.20 -2.51
CA GLY A 32 -4.90 3.83 -2.94
C GLY A 32 -4.06 3.08 -1.92
N ILE A 33 -4.25 1.76 -1.87
CA ILE A 33 -3.41 0.84 -1.10
C ILE A 33 -2.97 -0.25 -2.06
N HIS A 34 -1.65 -0.41 -2.22
CA HIS A 34 -1.04 -1.46 -3.03
C HIS A 34 -0.41 -2.49 -2.10
N GLU A 35 -0.57 -3.77 -2.41
CA GLU A 35 -0.05 -4.87 -1.61
C GLU A 35 1.04 -5.62 -2.40
N ALA A 36 2.17 -5.88 -1.76
CA ALA A 36 3.26 -6.71 -2.26
C ALA A 36 3.62 -7.78 -1.23
N GLY A 37 3.75 -9.02 -1.70
CA GLY A 37 4.12 -10.17 -0.87
C GLY A 37 5.60 -10.51 -0.90
N ASP A 38 6.38 -9.84 -1.75
CA ASP A 38 7.81 -10.05 -1.91
C ASP A 38 8.51 -8.75 -2.31
N PHE A 39 9.84 -8.78 -2.27
CA PHE A 39 10.66 -7.59 -2.53
C PHE A 39 10.57 -7.12 -3.99
N GLU A 40 10.48 -8.05 -4.95
CA GLU A 40 10.43 -7.72 -6.38
C GLU A 40 9.11 -7.03 -6.75
N SER A 41 7.98 -7.53 -6.22
CA SER A 41 6.65 -6.92 -6.40
C SER A 41 6.57 -5.54 -5.73
N ALA A 42 7.14 -5.37 -4.53
CA ALA A 42 7.22 -4.06 -3.87
C ALA A 42 8.01 -3.05 -4.71
N LYS A 43 9.18 -3.47 -5.23
CA LYS A 43 10.02 -2.64 -6.09
C LYS A 43 9.30 -2.27 -7.39
N ALA A 44 8.61 -3.22 -8.02
CA ALA A 44 7.83 -2.96 -9.22
C ALA A 44 6.70 -1.95 -8.97
N LEU A 45 6.03 -2.03 -7.82
CA LEU A 45 4.98 -1.09 -7.44
C LEU A 45 5.51 0.33 -7.23
N VAL A 46 6.65 0.50 -6.57
CA VAL A 46 7.28 1.81 -6.37
C VAL A 46 7.75 2.40 -7.70
N VAL A 47 8.30 1.58 -8.60
CA VAL A 47 8.70 2.06 -9.94
C VAL A 47 7.49 2.42 -10.80
N ALA A 48 6.38 1.69 -10.68
CA ALA A 48 5.18 1.93 -11.46
C ALA A 48 4.34 3.12 -10.96
N ASN A 49 4.50 3.50 -9.69
CA ASN A 49 3.78 4.60 -9.06
C ASN A 49 4.81 5.60 -8.51
N GLU A 50 5.23 6.56 -9.35
CA GLU A 50 6.24 7.58 -9.01
C GLU A 50 5.85 8.48 -7.83
N ASP A 51 4.60 8.41 -7.38
CA ASP A 51 4.00 9.19 -6.29
C ASP A 51 3.85 8.42 -4.97
N VAL A 52 4.44 7.21 -4.86
CA VAL A 52 4.37 6.33 -3.67
C VAL A 52 5.69 6.23 -2.92
#